data_AF-A0AAV4AQZ9-F1
#
_entry.id   AF-A0AAV4AQZ9-F1
#
_cell.length_a   1.000
_cell.length_b   1.000
_cell.length_c   1.000
_cell.angle_alpha   90.00
_cell.angle_beta   90.00
_cell.angle_gamma   90.00
#
_symmetry.space_group_name_H-M   'P 1'
#
loop_
_entity.id
_entity.type
_entity.pdbx_description
1 polymer ?
#
loop_
_entity_poly.entity_id
_entity_poly.type
_entity_poly.pdbx_seq_one_letter_code
_entity_poly.pdbx_strand_id
1 'polypeptide(L)'
;MNLTRQLQQIVAETGKAQAATNADPVTKMVEAHLKRFSTDQHHILSNLREDLQQQNQALISDISRLLEGFASLVGRVVKKEVETALTELNLGASEVSDSSKLADNTQPSIGLRVSDRESTKTWSKVHRETDISQDCTSSSVNCASVEEAMKQQHIQTEIKANTWTRSKKKQSQQQVPVKSSASVTNAKSNGGSIGVVKPHINTEGVSPAEPNLSVYAGIHSEENVSSSVHFFPDDHPANMLVFNISSLAVSGKITKSPVYYLQDCPCKVQLGLWFDSKKKLAMDARLWGLATQALNPARIFTLNGWIKNKSSQEYTSLFTVESQPFNLQKSTSQTFPLDLSLKTSRGTHSNLTIKNLQYRNYILHDRDPISINWTIISKEAITDQYRSEPHIEYAT
;
A
#
# COMPACT_ATOMS: atom_id res chain seq x y z
N MET A 1 12.09 -11.76 -18.96
CA MET A 1 12.10 -12.42 -20.30
C MET A 1 10.91 -11.90 -21.10
N ASN A 2 11.09 -11.68 -22.40
CA ASN A 2 10.21 -10.85 -23.24
C ASN A 2 9.11 -11.71 -23.89
N LEU A 3 8.06 -12.02 -23.12
CA LEU A 3 6.91 -12.88 -23.50
C LEU A 3 6.23 -12.44 -24.80
N THR A 4 6.20 -11.13 -25.03
CA THR A 4 5.61 -10.50 -26.22
C THR A 4 6.35 -10.89 -27.50
N ARG A 5 7.67 -11.09 -27.42
CA ARG A 5 8.51 -11.46 -28.56
C ARG A 5 8.29 -12.90 -28.99
N GLN A 6 8.08 -13.82 -28.03
CA GLN A 6 7.78 -15.23 -28.33
C GLN A 6 6.39 -15.40 -28.93
N LEU A 7 5.38 -14.67 -28.41
CA LEU A 7 4.03 -14.68 -28.98
C LEU A 7 4.00 -14.11 -30.40
N GLN A 8 4.74 -13.02 -30.67
CA GLN A 8 4.86 -12.48 -32.03
C GLN A 8 5.56 -13.44 -32.99
N GLN A 9 6.53 -14.22 -32.52
CA GLN A 9 7.24 -15.20 -33.34
C GLN A 9 6.34 -16.37 -33.74
N ILE A 10 5.50 -16.86 -32.82
CA ILE A 10 4.50 -17.91 -33.08
C ILE A 10 3.45 -17.43 -34.09
N VAL A 11 2.95 -16.20 -33.94
CA VAL A 11 1.97 -15.63 -34.89
C VAL A 11 2.59 -15.45 -36.28
N ALA A 12 3.85 -15.02 -36.35
CA ALA A 12 4.57 -14.84 -37.61
C ALA A 12 4.86 -16.15 -38.34
N GLU A 13 5.12 -17.24 -37.61
CA GLU A 13 5.35 -18.58 -38.18
C GLU A 13 4.03 -19.24 -38.61
N THR A 14 2.95 -19.04 -37.85
CA THR A 14 1.62 -19.60 -38.17
C THR A 14 0.98 -18.91 -39.38
N GLY A 15 1.23 -17.61 -39.58
CA GLY A 15 0.71 -16.84 -40.72
C GLY A 15 1.34 -17.21 -42.07
N LYS A 16 2.48 -17.91 -42.10
CA LYS A 16 3.16 -18.30 -43.37
C LYS A 16 2.81 -19.71 -43.86
N ALA A 17 2.16 -20.54 -43.06
CA ALA A 17 1.89 -21.94 -43.40
C ALA A 17 0.54 -22.19 -44.11
N GLN A 18 -0.23 -21.15 -44.42
CA GLN A 18 -1.63 -21.27 -44.83
C GLN A 18 -1.85 -21.59 -46.33
N ALA A 19 -0.83 -22.06 -47.06
CA ALA A 19 -0.93 -22.32 -48.50
C ALA A 19 -0.50 -23.71 -48.97
N ALA A 20 -0.19 -24.68 -48.09
CA ALA A 20 0.11 -26.04 -48.55
C ALA A 20 -0.45 -27.12 -47.60
N THR A 21 -1.00 -28.14 -48.24
CA THR A 21 -1.70 -29.37 -47.78
C THR A 21 -0.97 -30.25 -46.75
N ASN A 22 -0.44 -29.67 -45.67
CA ASN A 22 0.20 -30.36 -44.56
C ASN A 22 -0.26 -29.75 -43.22
N ALA A 23 -1.55 -29.90 -42.89
CA ALA A 23 -2.14 -29.38 -41.64
C ALA A 23 -1.68 -30.12 -40.37
N ASP A 24 -1.22 -31.37 -40.49
CA ASP A 24 -0.82 -32.22 -39.37
C ASP A 24 0.50 -31.78 -38.67
N PRO A 25 1.60 -31.41 -39.36
CA PRO A 25 2.84 -30.98 -38.70
C PRO A 25 2.72 -29.63 -37.97
N VAL A 26 1.95 -28.68 -38.50
CA VAL A 26 1.75 -27.37 -37.83
C VAL A 26 0.93 -27.54 -36.56
N THR A 27 -0.11 -28.37 -36.60
CA THR A 27 -0.95 -28.68 -35.43
C THR A 27 -0.10 -29.34 -34.32
N LYS A 28 0.75 -30.32 -34.67
CA LYS A 28 1.66 -30.96 -33.72
C LYS A 28 2.70 -29.99 -33.14
N MET A 29 3.20 -29.05 -33.93
CA MET A 29 4.13 -28.01 -33.45
C MET A 29 3.45 -27.06 -32.46
N VAL A 30 2.24 -26.58 -32.77
CA VAL A 30 1.46 -25.72 -31.88
C VAL A 30 1.10 -26.45 -30.59
N GLU A 31 0.68 -27.71 -30.67
CA GLU A 31 0.39 -28.54 -29.49
C GLU A 31 1.63 -28.73 -28.60
N ALA A 32 2.80 -28.99 -29.20
CA ALA A 32 4.06 -29.09 -28.47
C ALA A 32 4.43 -27.76 -27.77
N HIS A 33 4.20 -26.62 -28.43
CA HIS A 33 4.45 -25.30 -27.86
C HIS A 33 3.48 -24.98 -26.72
N LEU A 34 2.19 -25.30 -26.87
CA LEU A 34 1.19 -25.12 -25.80
C LEU A 34 1.49 -26.01 -24.59
N LYS A 35 1.91 -27.25 -24.82
CA LYS A 35 2.31 -28.17 -23.74
C LYS A 35 3.55 -27.67 -23.00
N ARG A 36 4.55 -27.16 -23.74
CA ARG A 36 5.74 -26.53 -23.14
C ARG A 36 5.38 -25.30 -22.34
N PHE A 37 4.56 -24.41 -22.90
CA PHE A 37 4.08 -23.22 -22.21
C PHE A 37 3.31 -23.56 -20.93
N SER A 38 2.42 -24.55 -20.98
CA SER A 38 1.70 -25.04 -19.80
C SER A 38 2.67 -25.57 -18.73
N THR A 39 3.70 -26.32 -19.13
CA THR A 39 4.74 -26.82 -18.21
C THR A 39 5.52 -25.67 -17.57
N ASP A 40 5.91 -24.66 -18.36
CA ASP A 40 6.65 -23.49 -17.88
C ASP A 40 5.79 -22.68 -16.90
N GLN A 41 4.49 -22.50 -17.18
CA GLN A 41 3.54 -21.85 -16.25
C GLN A 41 3.43 -22.61 -14.93
N HIS A 42 3.31 -23.94 -14.96
CA HIS A 42 3.29 -24.75 -13.74
C HIS A 42 4.58 -24.62 -12.93
N HIS A 43 5.73 -24.56 -13.60
CA HIS A 43 7.01 -24.39 -12.92
C HIS A 43 7.13 -23.00 -12.28
N ILE A 44 6.73 -21.94 -12.98
CA ILE A 44 6.70 -20.57 -12.43
C ILE A 44 5.78 -20.49 -11.21
N LEU A 45 4.57 -21.07 -11.28
CA LEU A 45 3.63 -21.09 -10.15
C LEU A 45 4.18 -21.88 -8.97
N SER A 46 4.87 -23.00 -9.22
CA SER A 46 5.53 -23.78 -8.16
C SER A 46 6.62 -22.97 -7.47
N ASN A 47 7.48 -22.29 -8.23
CA ASN A 47 8.56 -21.48 -7.68
C ASN A 47 8.01 -20.29 -6.88
N LEU A 48 6.98 -19.61 -7.40
CA LEU A 48 6.30 -18.52 -6.67
C LEU A 48 5.67 -18.99 -5.35
N ARG A 49 5.08 -20.19 -5.35
CA ARG A 49 4.53 -20.79 -4.13
C ARG A 49 5.62 -21.09 -3.10
N GLU A 50 6.76 -21.61 -3.55
CA GLU A 50 7.92 -21.88 -2.68
C GLU A 50 8.50 -20.59 -2.11
N ASP A 51 8.73 -19.57 -2.94
CA ASP A 51 9.23 -18.26 -2.51
C ASP A 51 8.32 -17.61 -1.47
N LEU A 52 6.99 -17.66 -1.70
CA LEU A 52 6.01 -17.11 -0.77
C LEU A 52 5.99 -17.88 0.56
N GLN A 53 6.15 -19.21 0.51
CA GLN A 53 6.27 -20.04 1.71
C GLN A 53 7.55 -19.72 2.50
N GLN A 54 8.68 -19.53 1.81
CA GLN A 54 9.95 -19.15 2.44
C GLN A 54 9.87 -17.75 3.07
N GLN A 55 9.29 -16.78 2.37
CA GLN A 55 9.08 -15.42 2.91
C GLN A 55 8.18 -15.44 4.15
N ASN A 56 7.09 -16.20 4.12
CA ASN A 56 6.22 -16.36 5.29
C ASN A 56 6.96 -16.99 6.47
N GLN A 57 7.79 -18.00 6.25
CA GLN A 57 8.61 -18.61 7.31
C GLN A 57 9.63 -17.63 7.89
N ALA A 58 10.30 -16.84 7.05
CA ALA A 58 11.23 -15.80 7.52
C ALA A 58 10.51 -14.73 8.36
N LEU A 59 9.34 -14.27 7.91
CA LEU A 59 8.52 -13.30 8.64
C LEU A 59 8.06 -13.85 9.99
N ILE A 60 7.57 -15.09 10.04
CA ILE A 60 7.18 -15.75 11.29
C ILE A 60 8.37 -15.81 12.26
N SER A 61 9.55 -16.20 11.76
CA SER A 61 10.77 -16.25 12.57
C SER A 61 11.16 -14.88 13.13
N ASP A 62 11.05 -13.82 12.34
CA ASP A 62 11.35 -12.46 12.81
C ASP A 62 10.35 -11.96 13.85
N ILE A 63 9.05 -12.27 13.68
CA ILE A 63 8.02 -11.96 14.68
C ILE A 63 8.28 -12.72 15.98
N SER A 64 8.60 -14.01 15.92
CA SER A 64 8.94 -14.81 17.10
C SER A 64 10.13 -14.23 17.86
N ARG A 65 11.19 -13.83 17.17
CA ARG A 65 12.36 -13.18 17.79
C ARG A 65 12.01 -11.83 18.42
N LEU A 66 11.15 -11.05 17.78
CA LEU A 66 10.68 -9.78 18.34
C LEU A 66 9.88 -10.00 19.63
N LEU A 67 8.97 -10.98 19.64
CA LEU A 67 8.16 -11.34 20.81
C LEU A 67 9.04 -11.84 21.97
N GLU A 68 10.07 -12.63 21.68
CA GLU A 68 11.06 -13.06 22.68
C GLU A 68 11.81 -11.86 23.29
N GLY A 69 12.21 -10.89 22.46
CA GLY A 69 12.82 -9.65 22.91
C GLY A 69 11.89 -8.82 23.81
N PHE A 70 10.60 -8.74 23.46
CA PHE A 70 9.60 -8.08 24.31
C PHE A 70 9.38 -8.81 25.63
N ALA A 71 9.25 -10.13 25.62
CA ALA A 71 9.09 -10.93 26.83
C ALA A 71 10.29 -10.74 27.78
N SER A 72 11.51 -10.73 27.24
CA SER A 72 12.73 -10.45 28.02
C SER A 72 12.75 -9.03 28.60
N LEU A 73 12.33 -8.01 27.83
CA LEU A 73 12.26 -6.64 28.32
C LEU A 73 11.22 -6.50 29.45
N VAL A 74 10.01 -7.03 29.26
CA VAL A 74 8.93 -7.00 30.26
C VAL A 74 9.37 -7.75 31.52
N GLY A 75 9.99 -8.93 31.38
CA GLY A 75 10.53 -9.69 32.50
C GLY A 75 11.54 -8.89 33.32
N ARG A 76 12.42 -8.11 32.67
CA ARG A 76 13.37 -7.22 33.36
C ARG A 76 12.68 -6.06 34.08
N VAL A 77 11.67 -5.45 33.49
CA VAL A 77 10.90 -4.37 34.13
C VAL A 77 10.18 -4.89 35.36
N VAL A 78 9.43 -5.99 35.23
CA VAL A 78 8.72 -6.60 36.36
C VAL A 78 9.69 -7.01 37.47
N LYS A 79 10.83 -7.63 37.13
CA LYS A 79 11.87 -7.96 38.11
C LYS A 79 12.35 -6.73 38.88
N LYS A 80 12.66 -5.64 38.18
CA LYS A 80 13.11 -4.38 38.82
C LYS A 80 12.05 -3.77 39.72
N GLU A 81 10.79 -3.73 39.28
CA GLU A 81 9.68 -3.20 40.08
C GLU A 81 9.45 -4.04 41.35
N VAL A 82 9.52 -5.37 41.23
CA VAL A 82 9.39 -6.29 42.37
C VAL A 82 10.56 -6.13 43.35
N GLU A 83 11.80 -6.03 42.86
CA GLU A 83 12.98 -5.77 43.71
C GLU A 83 12.85 -4.42 44.43
N THR A 84 12.36 -3.38 43.74
CA THR A 84 12.14 -2.05 44.32
C THR A 84 11.08 -2.11 45.42
N ALA A 85 9.91 -2.68 45.15
CA ALA A 85 8.84 -2.85 46.13
C ALA A 85 9.30 -3.67 47.35
N LEU A 86 10.11 -4.71 47.13
CA LEU A 86 10.68 -5.51 48.22
C LEU A 86 11.64 -4.69 49.10
N THR A 87 12.48 -3.83 48.51
CA THR A 87 13.36 -2.95 49.29
C THR A 87 12.61 -1.89 50.09
N GLU A 88 11.54 -1.32 49.54
CA GLU A 88 10.68 -0.35 50.25
C GLU A 88 9.98 -0.98 51.46
N LEU A 89 9.49 -2.22 51.32
CA LEU A 89 8.88 -2.98 52.42
C LEU A 89 9.88 -3.27 53.55
N ASN A 90 11.12 -3.62 53.22
CA ASN A 90 12.16 -3.89 54.22
C ASN A 90 12.62 -2.61 54.96
N LEU A 91 12.61 -1.45 54.31
CA LEU A 91 12.92 -0.17 54.94
C LEU A 91 11.79 0.31 55.87
N GLY A 92 10.52 0.09 55.50
CA GLY A 92 9.37 0.45 56.32
C GLY A 92 9.18 -0.40 57.59
N ALA A 93 9.76 -1.61 57.65
CA ALA A 93 9.67 -2.48 58.82
C ALA A 93 10.66 -2.11 59.95
N SER A 94 11.62 -1.22 59.71
CA SER A 94 12.68 -0.87 60.68
C SER A 94 12.41 0.42 61.48
N GLU A 95 11.33 1.16 61.23
CA GLU A 95 11.03 2.43 61.91
C GLU A 95 10.03 2.31 63.09
N VAL A 96 9.70 1.10 63.56
CA VAL A 96 8.78 0.90 64.69
C VAL A 96 9.46 0.15 65.83
N SER A 97 10.51 0.75 66.43
CA SER A 97 10.96 0.43 67.79
C SER A 97 11.94 1.49 68.27
N ASP A 98 11.40 2.61 68.77
CA ASP A 98 11.84 3.23 70.03
C ASP A 98 11.12 4.57 70.25
N SER A 99 10.14 4.57 71.17
CA SER A 99 9.84 5.73 72.01
C SER A 99 8.70 5.40 72.98
N SER A 100 9.07 4.77 74.10
CA SER A 100 8.27 4.83 75.33
C SER A 100 8.60 6.14 76.07
N LYS A 101 7.58 6.97 76.36
CA LYS A 101 7.21 7.43 77.72
C LYS A 101 6.36 8.72 77.70
N LEU A 102 5.18 8.54 78.29
CA LEU A 102 4.49 9.38 79.28
C LEU A 102 4.33 10.91 79.06
N ALA A 103 3.03 11.26 79.11
CA ALA A 103 2.42 12.30 79.94
C ALA A 103 2.23 13.72 79.37
N ASP A 104 0.99 13.93 78.93
CA ASP A 104 0.00 14.80 79.57
C ASP A 104 -0.28 16.20 78.98
N ASN A 105 -1.59 16.45 78.89
CA ASN A 105 -2.32 17.72 78.83
C ASN A 105 -2.56 18.50 77.51
N THR A 106 -3.87 18.57 77.22
CA THR A 106 -4.68 19.72 76.75
C THR A 106 -5.04 19.86 75.25
N GLN A 107 -6.32 19.55 75.03
CA GLN A 107 -7.37 19.99 74.10
C GLN A 107 -7.26 21.40 73.40
N PRO A 108 -8.17 21.78 72.46
CA PRO A 108 -7.97 21.74 71.01
C PRO A 108 -8.14 23.11 70.30
N SER A 109 -7.70 23.25 69.04
CA SER A 109 -8.28 24.27 68.15
C SER A 109 -8.31 23.85 66.68
N ILE A 110 -9.52 24.02 66.14
CA ILE A 110 -9.95 23.97 64.75
C ILE A 110 -9.00 24.74 63.82
N GLY A 111 -8.62 24.11 62.71
CA GLY A 111 -7.76 24.71 61.69
C GLY A 111 -7.80 23.92 60.39
N LEU A 112 -8.96 23.92 59.74
CA LEU A 112 -9.19 23.40 58.39
C LEU A 112 -8.31 24.17 57.38
N ARG A 113 -7.21 23.58 56.91
CA ARG A 113 -6.58 23.94 55.64
C ARG A 113 -6.16 22.67 54.89
N VAL A 114 -7.04 22.29 53.98
CA VAL A 114 -6.73 21.48 52.80
C VAL A 114 -5.59 22.20 52.06
N SER A 115 -4.48 21.52 51.85
CA SER A 115 -3.47 21.93 50.88
C SER A 115 -3.23 20.76 49.96
N ASP A 116 -3.67 20.96 48.72
CA ASP A 116 -3.46 20.10 47.57
C ASP A 116 -1.99 19.73 47.45
N ARG A 117 -1.71 18.43 47.51
CA ARG A 117 -0.41 17.87 47.12
C ARG A 117 -0.57 17.14 45.79
N GLU A 118 -0.95 17.89 44.76
CA GLU A 118 -0.61 17.53 43.39
C GLU A 118 0.90 17.73 43.21
N SER A 119 1.63 16.63 43.05
CA SER A 119 3.02 16.66 42.58
C SER A 119 3.18 15.58 41.53
N THR A 120 2.69 15.87 40.32
CA THR A 120 3.16 15.26 39.09
C THR A 120 4.65 15.57 38.91
N LYS A 121 5.51 14.62 39.29
CA LYS A 121 6.93 14.67 38.96
C LYS A 121 7.08 14.57 37.44
N THR A 122 7.46 15.69 36.86
CA THR A 122 8.06 15.83 35.53
C THR A 122 9.24 14.87 35.38
N TRP A 123 9.16 13.93 34.43
CA TRP A 123 10.32 13.16 33.98
C TRP A 123 11.19 14.06 33.09
N SER A 124 12.15 14.73 33.73
CA SER A 124 13.23 15.41 33.06
C SER A 124 14.35 14.43 32.71
N LYS A 125 14.58 14.31 31.42
CA LYS A 125 15.79 13.93 30.69
C LYS A 125 17.08 13.97 31.52
N VAL A 126 17.70 12.81 31.74
CA VAL A 126 19.13 12.70 32.11
C VAL A 126 19.77 11.61 31.25
N HIS A 127 20.59 12.08 30.30
CA HIS A 127 21.73 11.31 29.80
C HIS A 127 22.65 11.00 30.99
N ARG A 128 22.95 9.73 31.22
CA ARG A 128 24.19 9.35 31.89
C ARG A 128 24.70 8.06 31.29
N GLU A 129 25.73 8.22 30.48
CA GLU A 129 26.67 7.17 30.13
C GLU A 129 27.24 6.58 31.42
N THR A 130 27.26 5.26 31.53
CA THR A 130 28.20 4.57 32.41
C THR A 130 28.51 3.21 31.81
N ASP A 131 29.74 3.08 31.34
CA ASP A 131 30.42 1.82 31.07
C ASP A 131 30.41 0.96 32.33
N ILE A 132 29.86 -0.25 32.24
CA ILE A 132 30.17 -1.34 33.17
C ILE A 132 30.39 -2.59 32.34
N SER A 133 31.68 -2.87 32.15
CA SER A 133 32.25 -4.19 31.94
C SER A 133 31.75 -5.17 33.01
N GLN A 134 31.65 -6.44 32.62
CA GLN A 134 32.10 -7.60 33.40
C GLN A 134 31.05 -8.69 33.71
N ASP A 135 31.35 -9.86 33.16
CA ASP A 135 31.09 -11.24 33.61
C ASP A 135 29.64 -11.71 33.80
N CYS A 136 29.13 -12.41 32.78
CA CYS A 136 28.14 -13.47 32.97
C CYS A 136 28.82 -14.83 32.79
N THR A 137 29.29 -15.34 33.92
CA THR A 137 29.67 -16.72 34.17
C THR A 137 28.53 -17.67 33.79
N SER A 138 28.91 -18.76 33.16
CA SER A 138 28.05 -19.85 32.74
C SER A 138 27.35 -20.49 33.94
N SER A 139 26.01 -20.47 33.96
CA SER A 139 25.23 -21.46 34.72
C SER A 139 24.29 -22.17 33.76
N SER A 140 24.68 -23.39 33.39
CA SER A 140 23.85 -24.36 32.69
C SER A 140 22.65 -24.72 33.58
N VAL A 141 21.44 -24.44 33.11
CA VAL A 141 20.24 -25.11 33.61
C VAL A 141 19.72 -25.97 32.47
N ASN A 142 19.77 -27.29 32.70
CA ASN A 142 19.16 -28.31 31.89
C ASN A 142 17.66 -28.01 31.70
N CYS A 143 17.25 -27.75 30.46
CA CYS A 143 15.87 -27.96 30.01
C CYS A 143 15.88 -29.10 28.99
N ALA A 144 15.86 -30.33 29.52
CA ALA A 144 15.38 -31.48 28.77
C ALA A 144 13.84 -31.46 28.74
N SER A 145 13.28 -31.96 27.64
CA SER A 145 11.86 -32.24 27.39
C SER A 145 11.01 -31.10 26.80
N VAL A 146 11.17 -30.86 25.48
CA VAL A 146 10.05 -30.62 24.55
C VAL A 146 10.42 -31.24 23.20
N GLU A 147 10.57 -32.57 23.16
CA GLU A 147 10.85 -33.32 21.93
C GLU A 147 9.80 -34.42 21.73
N GLU A 148 8.50 -34.08 21.89
CA GLU A 148 7.43 -35.09 21.78
C GLU A 148 6.08 -34.53 21.33
N ALA A 149 6.08 -33.56 20.40
CA ALA A 149 4.84 -33.05 19.78
C ALA A 149 4.90 -32.87 18.25
N MET A 150 5.89 -33.46 17.57
CA MET A 150 6.08 -33.30 16.11
C MET A 150 6.19 -34.62 15.33
N LYS A 151 5.57 -35.69 15.84
CA LYS A 151 5.59 -37.04 15.23
C LYS A 151 4.22 -37.61 14.84
N GLN A 152 3.21 -36.77 14.61
CA GLN A 152 1.92 -37.22 14.06
C GLN A 152 1.42 -36.28 12.96
N GLN A 153 2.07 -36.29 11.79
CA GLN A 153 1.42 -36.06 10.50
C GLN A 153 2.43 -36.29 9.36
N HIS A 154 2.94 -37.51 9.29
CA HIS A 154 3.59 -37.97 8.06
C HIS A 154 3.30 -39.45 7.85
N ILE A 155 2.96 -39.76 6.59
CA ILE A 155 2.64 -41.06 5.99
C ILE A 155 1.13 -41.41 5.96
N GLN A 156 0.46 -40.96 4.88
CA GLN A 156 -0.08 -41.92 3.91
C GLN A 156 -0.05 -41.31 2.49
N THR A 157 0.92 -41.80 1.72
CA THR A 157 1.01 -41.75 0.25
C THR A 157 0.08 -42.79 -0.38
N GLU A 158 -0.50 -42.48 -1.54
CA GLU A 158 -0.46 -43.38 -2.71
C GLU A 158 -1.01 -42.68 -3.97
N ILE A 159 -0.13 -42.18 -4.86
CA ILE A 159 -0.29 -42.39 -6.30
C ILE A 159 1.09 -42.72 -6.89
N LYS A 160 1.09 -43.82 -7.62
CA LYS A 160 2.21 -44.59 -8.15
C LYS A 160 3.03 -43.85 -9.22
N ALA A 161 4.34 -44.02 -9.09
CA ALA A 161 5.37 -44.24 -10.12
C ALA A 161 5.14 -43.68 -11.54
N ASN A 162 6.14 -42.91 -12.02
CA ASN A 162 7.05 -43.46 -13.03
C ASN A 162 8.39 -42.70 -13.06
N THR A 163 9.43 -43.46 -12.80
CA THR A 163 10.85 -43.13 -12.83
C THR A 163 11.32 -43.01 -14.29
N TRP A 164 12.00 -41.91 -14.64
CA TRP A 164 12.85 -41.90 -15.84
C TRP A 164 14.20 -41.26 -15.52
N THR A 165 15.18 -42.12 -15.28
CA THR A 165 16.61 -41.81 -15.28
C THR A 165 17.15 -41.86 -16.72
N ARG A 166 17.89 -40.83 -17.17
CA ARG A 166 18.86 -41.02 -18.27
C ARG A 166 20.04 -40.04 -18.23
N SER A 167 21.13 -40.56 -17.69
CA SER A 167 22.54 -40.50 -18.11
C SER A 167 23.08 -39.33 -18.97
N LYS A 168 24.17 -38.74 -18.44
CA LYS A 168 25.24 -38.03 -19.16
C LYS A 168 26.03 -38.97 -20.08
N LYS A 169 26.37 -38.54 -21.32
CA LYS A 169 27.75 -38.58 -21.89
C LYS A 169 27.87 -38.02 -23.32
N LYS A 170 28.93 -37.21 -23.50
CA LYS A 170 29.80 -36.96 -24.69
C LYS A 170 29.19 -36.28 -25.92
N GLN A 171 29.91 -35.60 -26.83
CA GLN A 171 31.20 -34.90 -26.94
C GLN A 171 31.39 -34.65 -28.46
N SER A 172 31.49 -33.41 -28.93
CA SER A 172 32.26 -32.96 -30.14
C SER A 172 32.13 -31.43 -30.20
N GLN A 173 33.18 -30.62 -30.06
CA GLN A 173 34.24 -30.28 -31.03
C GLN A 173 33.73 -29.86 -32.41
N GLN A 174 33.64 -28.54 -32.64
CA GLN A 174 34.33 -27.90 -33.76
C GLN A 174 34.52 -26.39 -33.51
N GLN A 175 35.78 -25.96 -33.53
CA GLN A 175 36.22 -24.58 -33.68
C GLN A 175 36.22 -24.23 -35.18
N VAL A 176 36.04 -22.95 -35.52
CA VAL A 176 37.05 -22.07 -36.16
C VAL A 176 36.39 -20.70 -36.49
N PRO A 177 37.14 -19.59 -36.42
CA PRO A 177 36.61 -18.22 -36.44
C PRO A 177 36.82 -17.52 -37.79
N VAL A 178 36.11 -16.41 -38.05
CA VAL A 178 36.47 -15.45 -39.10
C VAL A 178 36.54 -14.04 -38.52
N LYS A 179 37.76 -13.49 -38.64
CA LYS A 179 38.17 -12.10 -38.41
C LYS A 179 37.81 -11.20 -39.60
N SER A 180 38.06 -9.90 -39.40
CA SER A 180 38.34 -8.84 -40.38
C SER A 180 37.11 -8.10 -40.92
N SER A 181 37.08 -6.77 -41.07
CA SER A 181 38.13 -5.75 -40.95
C SER A 181 37.49 -4.36 -40.93
N ALA A 182 38.08 -3.46 -40.14
CA ALA A 182 37.97 -2.02 -40.35
C ALA A 182 38.90 -1.59 -41.49
N SER A 183 38.51 -0.56 -42.26
CA SER A 183 39.46 0.29 -42.98
C SER A 183 38.93 1.72 -43.12
N VAL A 184 39.78 2.64 -42.69
CA VAL A 184 39.72 4.09 -42.76
C VAL A 184 40.17 4.56 -44.16
N THR A 185 39.66 5.70 -44.66
CA THR A 185 40.40 6.89 -45.16
C THR A 185 39.72 7.67 -46.30
N ASN A 186 39.54 8.97 -46.04
CA ASN A 186 39.79 10.18 -46.84
C ASN A 186 39.44 10.27 -48.33
N ALA A 187 38.72 11.33 -48.71
CA ALA A 187 39.20 12.35 -49.66
C ALA A 187 38.38 13.66 -49.61
N LYS A 188 39.10 14.78 -49.66
CA LYS A 188 38.67 16.19 -49.78
C LYS A 188 38.33 16.55 -51.23
N SER A 189 37.43 17.52 -51.44
CA SER A 189 37.64 18.66 -52.35
C SER A 189 36.54 19.74 -52.26
N ASN A 190 36.94 20.96 -51.89
CA ASN A 190 36.73 22.28 -52.54
C ASN A 190 35.63 22.39 -53.62
N GLY A 191 34.87 23.49 -53.79
CA GLY A 191 34.93 24.85 -53.24
C GLY A 191 34.18 25.84 -54.17
N GLY A 192 33.67 26.94 -53.61
CA GLY A 192 33.23 28.18 -54.28
C GLY A 192 31.83 28.17 -54.94
N SER A 193 31.09 29.28 -55.13
CA SER A 193 31.24 30.70 -54.76
C SER A 193 30.11 31.51 -55.45
N ILE A 194 29.48 32.45 -54.72
CA ILE A 194 28.85 33.73 -55.16
C ILE A 194 27.50 33.75 -55.94
N GLY A 195 26.61 34.65 -55.48
CA GLY A 195 25.52 35.29 -56.23
C GLY A 195 24.31 35.63 -55.33
N VAL A 196 24.34 36.67 -54.48
CA VAL A 196 23.84 38.05 -54.74
C VAL A 196 22.57 38.10 -55.59
N VAL A 197 21.44 38.55 -54.99
CA VAL A 197 20.60 39.70 -55.42
C VAL A 197 19.45 39.87 -54.39
N LYS A 198 19.41 41.07 -53.80
CA LYS A 198 18.27 41.72 -53.11
C LYS A 198 17.55 42.58 -54.18
N PRO A 199 16.24 42.92 -54.04
CA PRO A 199 15.95 44.21 -53.40
C PRO A 199 14.66 44.29 -52.54
N HIS A 200 14.70 45.34 -51.72
CA HIS A 200 13.71 45.92 -50.80
C HIS A 200 12.46 46.53 -51.49
N ILE A 201 11.39 46.74 -50.69
CA ILE A 201 10.66 48.01 -50.38
C ILE A 201 9.51 47.62 -49.41
N ASN A 202 9.58 47.89 -48.10
CA ASN A 202 9.15 49.08 -47.32
C ASN A 202 7.67 49.49 -47.45
N THR A 203 6.89 49.30 -46.37
CA THR A 203 5.98 50.34 -45.82
C THR A 203 5.71 50.12 -44.32
N GLU A 204 5.90 51.20 -43.54
CA GLU A 204 5.51 51.44 -42.14
C GLU A 204 3.97 51.40 -41.98
N GLY A 205 3.31 51.24 -40.82
CA GLY A 205 3.69 51.21 -39.41
C GLY A 205 2.44 51.06 -38.50
N VAL A 206 2.64 51.26 -37.18
CA VAL A 206 1.65 51.46 -36.08
C VAL A 206 1.14 50.21 -35.30
N SER A 207 1.91 49.84 -34.25
CA SER A 207 1.61 49.59 -32.80
C SER A 207 0.21 49.11 -32.30
N PRO A 208 0.08 48.61 -31.04
CA PRO A 208 0.46 47.28 -30.55
C PRO A 208 -0.75 46.54 -29.93
N ALA A 209 -0.89 45.23 -30.15
CA ALA A 209 -1.83 44.39 -29.41
C ALA A 209 -1.11 43.13 -28.91
N GLU A 210 -1.09 43.03 -27.58
CA GLU A 210 -0.92 41.90 -26.65
C GLU A 210 -0.40 40.55 -27.18
N PRO A 211 0.57 39.91 -26.47
CA PRO A 211 1.07 38.60 -26.85
C PRO A 211 0.12 37.48 -26.42
N ASN A 212 -0.45 36.78 -27.40
CA ASN A 212 -1.06 35.46 -27.23
C ASN A 212 0.00 34.43 -26.82
N LEU A 213 -0.01 34.06 -25.55
CA LEU A 213 0.78 32.96 -24.98
C LEU A 213 -0.10 31.71 -24.93
N SER A 214 -0.18 30.97 -26.06
CA SER A 214 -0.87 29.68 -26.12
C SER A 214 -0.07 28.64 -26.93
N VAL A 215 1.06 28.16 -26.39
CA VAL A 215 1.58 26.83 -26.74
C VAL A 215 2.38 26.30 -25.55
N TYR A 216 1.72 25.57 -24.65
CA TYR A 216 2.40 24.49 -23.91
C TYR A 216 1.77 23.19 -24.37
N ALA A 217 2.46 22.57 -25.33
CA ALA A 217 2.23 21.22 -25.79
C ALA A 217 2.38 20.24 -24.61
N GLY A 218 1.48 19.26 -24.59
CA GLY A 218 1.28 18.33 -23.50
C GLY A 218 2.54 17.58 -23.07
N ILE A 219 2.78 17.58 -21.76
CA ILE A 219 3.55 16.54 -21.11
C ILE A 219 2.56 15.42 -20.80
N HIS A 220 2.33 14.53 -21.76
CA HIS A 220 1.85 13.18 -21.49
C HIS A 220 2.98 12.46 -20.74
N SER A 221 3.02 12.64 -19.43
CA SER A 221 3.77 11.72 -18.57
C SER A 221 2.98 10.41 -18.57
N GLU A 222 3.39 9.49 -19.43
CA GLU A 222 2.97 8.09 -19.35
C GLU A 222 3.23 7.61 -17.93
N GLU A 223 2.11 7.35 -17.26
CA GLU A 223 2.02 6.78 -15.94
C GLU A 223 2.67 5.39 -16.06
N ASN A 224 3.90 5.28 -15.57
CA ASN A 224 4.66 4.03 -15.47
C ASN A 224 3.98 3.19 -14.37
N VAL A 225 2.79 2.68 -14.67
CA VAL A 225 1.94 1.92 -13.74
C VAL A 225 2.41 0.48 -13.77
N SER A 226 2.95 0.03 -12.64
CA SER A 226 3.06 -1.39 -12.28
C SER A 226 1.85 -2.16 -12.79
N SER A 227 2.07 -3.20 -13.60
CA SER A 227 1.03 -4.00 -14.27
C SER A 227 0.21 -4.88 -13.31
N SER A 228 0.17 -4.55 -12.02
CA SER A 228 -0.58 -5.27 -11.02
C SER A 228 -2.05 -4.84 -11.08
N VAL A 229 -2.90 -5.72 -11.60
CA VAL A 229 -4.36 -5.61 -11.50
C VAL A 229 -4.73 -5.86 -10.04
N HIS A 230 -5.30 -4.85 -9.38
CA HIS A 230 -5.82 -4.99 -8.01
C HIS A 230 -7.34 -5.12 -8.07
N PHE A 231 -7.90 -6.17 -7.48
CA PHE A 231 -9.35 -6.27 -7.28
C PHE A 231 -9.73 -5.60 -5.97
N PHE A 232 -10.89 -4.95 -5.94
CA PHE A 232 -11.41 -4.37 -4.72
C PHE A 232 -11.74 -5.50 -3.73
N PRO A 233 -11.28 -5.41 -2.48
CA PRO A 233 -11.55 -6.41 -1.46
C PRO A 233 -13.04 -6.45 -1.09
N ASP A 234 -13.67 -7.63 -1.10
CA ASP A 234 -15.10 -7.76 -0.77
C ASP A 234 -15.34 -7.73 0.75
N ASP A 235 -14.51 -8.47 1.50
CA ASP A 235 -14.72 -8.71 2.94
C ASP A 235 -14.09 -7.65 3.85
N HIS A 236 -13.39 -6.67 3.27
CA HIS A 236 -12.47 -5.81 4.00
C HIS A 236 -12.27 -4.48 3.28
N PRO A 237 -12.05 -3.38 4.02
CA PRO A 237 -11.81 -2.09 3.39
C PRO A 237 -10.45 -2.04 2.69
N ALA A 238 -10.40 -1.36 1.55
CA ALA A 238 -9.13 -1.00 0.93
C ALA A 238 -8.39 0.03 1.80
N ASN A 239 -7.07 -0.08 1.89
CA ASN A 239 -6.25 0.85 2.66
C ASN A 239 -5.44 1.78 1.75
N MET A 240 -5.47 3.07 2.06
CA MET A 240 -4.60 4.09 1.48
C MET A 240 -3.70 4.66 2.57
N LEU A 241 -2.39 4.42 2.44
CA LEU A 241 -1.38 4.93 3.35
C LEU A 241 -0.59 6.04 2.66
N VAL A 242 -0.63 7.24 3.22
CA VAL A 242 0.05 8.43 2.68
C VAL A 242 1.11 8.87 3.66
N PHE A 243 2.35 9.03 3.19
CA PHE A 243 3.49 9.48 4.00
C PHE A 243 3.88 10.92 3.66
N ASN A 244 4.70 11.54 4.51
CA ASN A 244 5.28 12.86 4.29
C ASN A 244 4.21 13.96 4.04
N ILE A 245 3.14 13.95 4.84
CA ILE A 245 1.98 14.85 4.68
C ILE A 245 2.37 16.33 4.66
N SER A 246 3.35 16.75 5.44
CA SER A 246 3.88 18.11 5.49
C SER A 246 4.47 18.52 4.15
N SER A 247 5.24 17.63 3.50
CA SER A 247 5.76 17.87 2.16
C SER A 247 4.64 17.85 1.12
N LEU A 248 3.71 16.91 1.23
CA LEU A 248 2.57 16.79 0.32
C LEU A 248 1.76 18.09 0.32
N ALA A 249 1.52 18.64 1.51
CA ALA A 249 0.75 19.85 1.68
C ALA A 249 1.40 21.14 1.18
N VAL A 250 2.73 21.20 1.16
CA VAL A 250 3.44 22.31 0.53
C VAL A 250 3.38 22.16 -1.00
N SER A 251 3.50 20.92 -1.50
CA SER A 251 3.54 20.67 -2.93
C SER A 251 2.18 20.74 -3.64
N GLY A 252 1.07 20.53 -2.91
CA GLY A 252 -0.27 20.38 -3.49
C GLY A 252 -0.42 19.16 -4.40
N LYS A 253 0.56 18.25 -4.46
CA LYS A 253 0.50 17.05 -5.30
C LYS A 253 -0.61 16.11 -4.82
N ILE A 254 -1.24 15.43 -5.77
CA ILE A 254 -2.25 14.41 -5.50
C ILE A 254 -1.56 13.07 -5.30
N THR A 255 -1.72 12.49 -4.12
CA THR A 255 -1.38 11.08 -3.86
C THR A 255 -2.58 10.22 -4.22
N LYS A 256 -2.35 9.14 -4.96
CA LYS A 256 -3.43 8.25 -5.43
C LYS A 256 -3.30 6.88 -4.79
N SER A 257 -4.43 6.21 -4.51
CA SER A 257 -4.45 4.78 -4.17
C SER A 257 -4.07 3.93 -5.40
N PRO A 258 -3.84 2.62 -5.22
CA PRO A 258 -3.93 1.67 -6.32
C PRO A 258 -5.28 1.80 -7.04
N VAL A 259 -5.28 1.43 -8.32
CA VAL A 259 -6.50 1.34 -9.12
C VAL A 259 -7.12 -0.02 -8.86
N TYR A 260 -8.34 -0.03 -8.32
CA TYR A 260 -9.06 -1.25 -7.99
C TYR A 260 -10.15 -1.56 -9.00
N TYR A 261 -10.29 -2.82 -9.39
CA TYR A 261 -11.39 -3.32 -10.20
C TYR A 261 -12.52 -3.78 -9.28
N LEU A 262 -13.75 -3.33 -9.56
CA LEU A 262 -14.93 -3.78 -8.83
C LEU A 262 -15.37 -5.16 -9.36
N GLN A 263 -15.83 -6.03 -8.48
CA GLN A 263 -16.25 -7.39 -8.85
C GLN A 263 -17.70 -7.43 -9.36
N ASP A 264 -18.55 -6.60 -8.77
CA ASP A 264 -19.99 -6.48 -9.01
C ASP A 264 -20.34 -5.46 -10.11
N CYS A 265 -19.34 -4.75 -10.64
CA CYS A 265 -19.47 -3.72 -11.67
C CYS A 265 -18.25 -3.77 -12.60
N PRO A 266 -18.41 -3.75 -13.93
CA PRO A 266 -17.29 -3.65 -14.88
C PRO A 266 -16.72 -2.23 -14.86
N CYS A 267 -16.10 -1.88 -13.74
CA CYS A 267 -15.78 -0.53 -13.33
C CYS A 267 -14.46 -0.59 -12.54
N LYS A 268 -13.60 0.41 -12.71
CA LYS A 268 -12.41 0.59 -11.86
C LYS A 268 -12.53 1.87 -11.06
N VAL A 269 -11.92 1.90 -9.89
CA VAL A 269 -11.97 3.01 -8.93
C VAL A 269 -10.59 3.35 -8.40
N GLN A 270 -10.35 4.63 -8.12
CA GLN A 270 -9.14 5.13 -7.47
C GLN A 270 -9.48 6.31 -6.56
N LEU A 271 -8.86 6.34 -5.39
CA LEU A 271 -8.99 7.43 -4.42
C LEU A 271 -7.81 8.39 -4.59
N GLY A 272 -8.08 9.69 -4.64
CA GLY A 272 -7.08 10.76 -4.65
C GLY A 272 -7.12 11.56 -3.35
N LEU A 273 -5.95 11.96 -2.86
CA LEU A 273 -5.79 12.79 -1.66
C LEU A 273 -4.74 13.87 -1.90
N TRP A 274 -5.08 15.10 -1.57
CA TRP A 274 -4.15 16.24 -1.59
C TRP A 274 -4.51 17.24 -0.49
N PHE A 275 -3.72 18.30 -0.38
CA PHE A 275 -4.09 19.47 0.41
C PHE A 275 -4.18 20.67 -0.51
N ASP A 276 -5.21 21.49 -0.31
CA ASP A 276 -5.41 22.72 -1.06
C ASP A 276 -4.39 23.81 -0.66
N SER A 277 -4.45 24.97 -1.32
CA SER A 277 -3.59 26.12 -1.01
C SER A 277 -3.74 26.65 0.43
N LYS A 278 -4.85 26.33 1.10
CA LYS A 278 -5.14 26.66 2.50
C LYS A 278 -4.75 25.52 3.46
N LYS A 279 -4.03 24.50 2.99
CA LYS A 279 -3.63 23.31 3.74
C LYS A 279 -4.82 22.54 4.31
N LYS A 280 -5.98 22.63 3.66
CA LYS A 280 -7.15 21.81 3.96
C LYS A 280 -7.03 20.50 3.19
N LEU A 281 -7.31 19.40 3.87
CA LEU A 281 -7.41 18.08 3.26
C LEU A 281 -8.53 18.11 2.22
N ALA A 282 -8.23 17.60 1.04
CA ALA A 282 -9.18 17.40 -0.05
C ALA A 282 -8.99 16.00 -0.61
N MET A 283 -10.10 15.39 -1.03
CA MET A 283 -10.08 14.07 -1.63
C MET A 283 -11.11 14.00 -2.76
N ASP A 284 -10.82 13.18 -3.74
CA ASP A 284 -11.76 12.78 -4.78
C ASP A 284 -11.71 11.27 -4.94
N ALA A 285 -12.76 10.73 -5.54
CA ALA A 285 -12.70 9.40 -6.10
C ALA A 285 -13.01 9.47 -7.58
N ARG A 286 -12.27 8.65 -8.33
CA ARG A 286 -12.38 8.55 -9.78
C ARG A 286 -12.83 7.15 -10.16
N LEU A 287 -13.91 7.08 -10.92
CA LEU A 287 -14.48 5.87 -11.47
C LEU A 287 -14.26 5.86 -12.99
N TRP A 288 -13.96 4.69 -13.55
CA TRP A 288 -13.91 4.49 -15.00
C TRP A 288 -14.75 3.28 -15.39
N GLY A 289 -15.53 3.43 -16.47
CA GLY A 289 -16.27 2.33 -17.05
C GLY A 289 -15.36 1.39 -17.86
N LEU A 290 -15.59 0.09 -17.74
CA LEU A 290 -14.93 -0.96 -18.51
C LEU A 290 -15.90 -1.65 -19.49
N ALA A 291 -17.20 -1.57 -19.25
CA ALA A 291 -18.23 -2.16 -20.11
C ALA A 291 -18.24 -1.54 -21.50
N THR A 292 -18.34 -2.36 -22.55
CA THR A 292 -18.44 -1.89 -23.94
C THR A 292 -19.71 -1.10 -24.22
N GLN A 293 -20.78 -1.39 -23.49
CA GLN A 293 -22.04 -0.68 -23.52
C GLN A 293 -22.26 0.04 -22.20
N ALA A 294 -23.09 1.09 -22.24
CA ALA A 294 -23.59 1.76 -21.06
C ALA A 294 -24.25 0.75 -20.10
N LEU A 295 -23.91 0.85 -18.80
CA LEU A 295 -24.58 0.07 -17.76
C LEU A 295 -26.09 0.33 -17.81
N ASN A 296 -26.88 -0.73 -17.88
CA ASN A 296 -28.33 -0.69 -17.79
C ASN A 296 -28.79 -1.86 -16.91
N PRO A 297 -29.36 -1.61 -15.72
CA PRO A 297 -29.71 -0.29 -15.17
C PRO A 297 -28.49 0.56 -14.78
N ALA A 298 -28.71 1.88 -14.68
CA ALA A 298 -27.73 2.82 -14.15
C ALA A 298 -27.27 2.37 -12.76
N ARG A 299 -26.04 2.69 -12.38
CA ARG A 299 -25.49 2.32 -11.07
C ARG A 299 -25.32 3.53 -10.16
N ILE A 300 -25.56 3.32 -8.87
CA ILE A 300 -25.30 4.24 -7.77
C ILE A 300 -24.15 3.65 -6.96
N PHE A 301 -23.17 4.48 -6.60
CA PHE A 301 -22.01 4.08 -5.83
C PHE A 301 -22.01 4.78 -4.49
N THR A 302 -22.00 4.01 -3.42
CA THR A 302 -21.84 4.52 -2.06
C THR A 302 -20.39 4.30 -1.64
N LEU A 303 -19.64 5.38 -1.43
CA LEU A 303 -18.27 5.34 -0.95
C LEU A 303 -18.22 5.77 0.51
N ASN A 304 -17.56 4.96 1.33
CA ASN A 304 -17.34 5.26 2.74
C ASN A 304 -15.85 5.26 3.03
N GLY A 305 -15.43 6.20 3.87
CA GLY A 305 -14.03 6.33 4.27
C GLY A 305 -13.90 6.58 5.75
N TRP A 306 -12.87 5.98 6.33
CA TRP A 306 -12.50 6.12 7.73
C TRP A 306 -11.02 6.39 7.85
N ILE A 307 -10.65 7.31 8.73
CA ILE A 307 -9.27 7.66 9.02
C ILE A 307 -8.85 7.04 10.36
N LYS A 308 -7.67 6.42 10.37
CA LYS A 308 -7.14 5.78 11.58
C LYS A 308 -6.65 6.84 12.56
N ASN A 309 -7.24 6.89 13.75
CA ASN A 309 -6.66 7.60 14.88
C ASN A 309 -5.45 6.81 15.39
N LYS A 310 -4.29 7.43 15.45
CA LYS A 310 -3.05 6.73 15.83
C LYS A 310 -2.94 6.54 17.34
N SER A 311 -3.57 7.40 18.15
CA SER A 311 -3.57 7.25 19.61
C SER A 311 -4.47 6.11 20.07
N SER A 312 -5.71 6.02 19.57
CA SER A 312 -6.64 4.93 19.94
C SER A 312 -6.51 3.69 19.06
N GLN A 313 -5.81 3.78 17.92
CA GLN A 313 -5.79 2.76 16.85
C GLN A 313 -7.14 2.51 16.17
N GLU A 314 -8.20 3.20 16.59
CA GLU A 314 -9.54 3.08 16.04
C GLU A 314 -9.71 3.89 14.76
N TYR A 315 -10.71 3.51 13.96
CA TYR A 315 -11.08 4.21 12.74
C TYR A 315 -12.26 5.15 12.98
N THR A 316 -12.13 6.39 12.53
CA THR A 316 -13.17 7.42 12.64
C THR A 316 -13.72 7.74 11.25
N SER A 317 -15.05 7.83 11.12
CA SER A 317 -15.69 8.16 9.84
C SER A 317 -15.21 9.53 9.34
N LEU A 318 -14.76 9.55 8.08
CA LEU A 318 -14.19 10.71 7.41
C LEU A 318 -15.08 11.21 6.26
N PHE A 319 -15.66 10.30 5.48
CA PHE A 319 -16.61 10.64 4.43
C PHE A 319 -17.61 9.51 4.21
N THR A 320 -18.80 9.88 3.78
CA THR A 320 -19.80 9.00 3.18
C THR A 320 -20.41 9.79 2.05
N VAL A 321 -20.24 9.32 0.82
CA VAL A 321 -20.81 9.96 -0.38
C VAL A 321 -21.58 8.92 -1.16
N GLU A 322 -22.72 9.34 -1.70
CA GLU A 322 -23.49 8.57 -2.65
C GLU A 322 -23.45 9.31 -3.99
N SER A 323 -23.13 8.57 -5.05
CA SER A 323 -23.11 9.14 -6.37
C SER A 323 -24.52 9.30 -6.94
N GLN A 324 -24.68 10.20 -7.89
CA GLN A 324 -25.87 10.17 -8.75
C GLN A 324 -25.89 8.87 -9.57
N PRO A 325 -27.06 8.40 -10.04
CA PRO A 325 -27.14 7.31 -11.00
C PRO A 325 -26.36 7.65 -12.27
N PHE A 326 -25.49 6.77 -12.70
CA PHE A 326 -24.80 6.94 -13.98
C PHE A 326 -24.64 5.65 -14.77
N ASN A 327 -24.64 5.83 -16.09
CA ASN A 327 -24.44 4.79 -17.08
C ASN A 327 -22.97 4.81 -17.52
N LEU A 328 -22.08 4.27 -16.69
CA LEU A 328 -20.66 4.17 -17.07
C LEU A 328 -20.52 3.27 -18.30
N GLN A 329 -19.75 3.72 -19.28
CA GLN A 329 -19.32 2.94 -20.43
C GLN A 329 -17.81 3.07 -20.62
N LYS A 330 -17.23 2.18 -21.42
CA LYS A 330 -15.80 2.19 -21.75
C LYS A 330 -15.39 3.57 -22.25
N SER A 331 -14.26 4.06 -21.73
CA SER A 331 -13.70 5.40 -22.01
C SER A 331 -14.39 6.57 -21.29
N THR A 332 -15.50 6.34 -20.57
CA THR A 332 -16.03 7.36 -19.65
C THR A 332 -15.35 7.25 -18.29
N SER A 333 -15.01 8.41 -17.72
CA SER A 333 -14.54 8.51 -16.36
C SER A 333 -15.25 9.64 -15.65
N GLN A 334 -15.63 9.40 -14.40
CA GLN A 334 -16.26 10.40 -13.56
C GLN A 334 -15.41 10.59 -12.32
N THR A 335 -15.14 11.85 -11.98
CA THR A 335 -14.46 12.22 -10.74
C THR A 335 -15.46 12.95 -9.88
N PHE A 336 -15.54 12.58 -8.62
CA PHE A 336 -16.45 13.21 -7.67
C PHE A 336 -15.66 13.64 -6.43
N PRO A 337 -15.76 14.92 -6.04
CA PRO A 337 -15.15 15.39 -4.81
C PRO A 337 -15.82 14.71 -3.61
N LEU A 338 -15.04 14.42 -2.58
CA LEU A 338 -15.52 13.82 -1.35
C LEU A 338 -15.74 14.92 -0.31
N ASP A 339 -16.96 14.98 0.23
CA ASP A 339 -17.27 15.90 1.33
C ASP A 339 -16.68 15.37 2.64
N LEU A 340 -15.56 15.94 3.05
CA LEU A 340 -14.79 15.48 4.20
C LEU A 340 -15.34 16.06 5.51
N SER A 341 -15.71 15.16 6.41
CA SER A 341 -16.28 15.48 7.71
C SER A 341 -15.91 14.43 8.74
N LEU A 342 -15.05 14.79 9.70
CA LEU A 342 -14.60 13.88 10.74
C LEU A 342 -15.64 13.77 11.84
N LYS A 343 -16.33 12.62 11.90
CA LYS A 343 -17.38 12.34 12.90
C LYS A 343 -16.79 11.67 14.13
N THR A 344 -16.53 12.44 15.18
CA THR A 344 -16.01 11.92 16.46
C THR A 344 -17.11 11.83 17.51
N SER A 345 -16.86 11.16 18.64
CA SER A 345 -17.76 11.17 19.80
C SER A 345 -17.99 12.58 20.38
N ARG A 346 -17.08 13.53 20.13
CA ARG A 346 -17.19 14.94 20.53
C ARG A 346 -17.92 15.81 19.52
N GLY A 347 -18.41 15.23 18.43
CA GLY A 347 -19.12 15.92 17.36
C GLY A 347 -18.42 15.84 16.00
N THR A 348 -18.95 16.62 15.07
CA THR A 348 -18.59 16.59 13.65
C THR A 348 -17.66 17.75 13.31
N HIS A 349 -16.53 17.47 12.67
CA HIS A 349 -15.55 18.48 12.30
C HIS A 349 -15.35 18.55 10.78
N SER A 350 -15.75 19.67 10.19
CA SER A 350 -15.48 20.01 8.79
C SER A 350 -14.19 20.85 8.67
N ASN A 351 -13.76 21.16 7.44
CA ASN A 351 -12.57 21.97 7.18
C ASN A 351 -11.29 21.41 7.83
N LEU A 352 -11.02 20.13 7.58
CA LEU A 352 -9.90 19.41 8.17
C LEU A 352 -8.57 19.98 7.65
N THR A 353 -7.83 20.69 8.49
CA THR A 353 -6.47 21.16 8.18
C THR A 353 -5.43 20.21 8.75
N ILE A 354 -4.19 20.29 8.28
CA ILE A 354 -3.06 19.52 8.83
C ILE A 354 -2.93 19.73 10.33
N LYS A 355 -2.99 20.99 10.80
CA LYS A 355 -2.92 21.32 12.23
C LYS A 355 -4.04 20.63 13.02
N ASN A 356 -5.26 20.62 12.49
CA ASN A 356 -6.40 19.95 13.12
C ASN A 356 -6.20 18.43 13.20
N LEU A 357 -5.66 17.82 12.14
CA LEU A 357 -5.41 16.38 12.08
C LEU A 357 -4.24 15.96 12.98
N GLN A 358 -3.16 16.75 13.06
CA GLN A 358 -2.05 16.56 13.99
C GLN A 358 -2.50 16.68 15.45
N TYR A 359 -3.19 17.77 15.79
CA TYR A 359 -3.70 18.01 17.15
C TYR A 359 -4.61 16.88 17.66
N ARG A 360 -5.32 16.20 16.75
CA ARG A 360 -6.24 15.10 17.07
C ARG A 360 -5.63 13.70 16.88
N ASN A 361 -4.32 13.60 16.70
CA ASN A 361 -3.57 12.35 16.55
C ASN A 361 -3.97 11.49 15.33
N TYR A 362 -4.37 12.12 14.22
CA TYR A 362 -4.54 11.44 12.93
C TYR A 362 -3.29 11.48 12.06
N ILE A 363 -2.33 12.33 12.42
CA ILE A 363 -1.01 12.48 11.82
C ILE A 363 0.02 12.40 12.94
N LEU A 364 1.02 11.53 12.81
CA LEU A 364 2.12 11.42 13.79
C LEU A 364 3.25 12.40 13.47
N HIS A 365 4.01 12.80 14.48
CA HIS A 365 5.28 13.50 14.26
C HIS A 365 6.32 12.61 13.56
N ASP A 366 6.36 11.32 13.90
CA ASP A 366 7.29 10.38 13.29
C ASP A 366 6.77 9.86 11.95
N ARG A 367 7.49 10.25 10.89
CA ARG A 367 7.23 9.92 9.45
C ARG A 367 5.94 10.48 8.86
N ASP A 368 5.19 11.27 9.62
CA ASP A 368 4.06 12.06 9.15
C ASP A 368 3.04 11.29 8.28
N PRO A 369 2.54 10.11 8.69
CA PRO A 369 1.63 9.31 7.87
C PRO A 369 0.15 9.50 8.21
N ILE A 370 -0.72 9.37 7.19
CA ILE A 370 -2.18 9.20 7.32
C ILE A 370 -2.57 7.83 6.75
N SER A 371 -3.47 7.13 7.44
CA SER A 371 -4.04 5.85 6.99
C SER A 371 -5.55 5.99 6.83
N ILE A 372 -6.06 5.71 5.64
CA ILE A 372 -7.48 5.77 5.30
C ILE A 372 -7.93 4.40 4.86
N ASN A 373 -8.91 3.84 5.56
CA ASN A 373 -9.67 2.69 5.09
C ASN A 373 -10.88 3.18 4.32
N TRP A 374 -11.23 2.52 3.23
CA TRP A 374 -12.40 2.91 2.45
C TRP A 374 -13.08 1.69 1.82
N THR A 375 -14.38 1.81 1.62
CA THR A 375 -15.23 0.82 0.93
C THR A 375 -16.03 1.50 -0.18
N ILE A 376 -16.45 0.71 -1.14
CA ILE A 376 -17.36 1.12 -2.20
C ILE A 376 -18.41 0.02 -2.39
N ILE A 377 -19.66 0.43 -2.52
CA ILE A 377 -20.78 -0.47 -2.79
C ILE A 377 -21.44 0.01 -4.06
N SER A 378 -21.64 -0.89 -5.03
CA SER A 378 -22.39 -0.61 -6.26
C SER A 378 -23.82 -1.15 -6.11
N LYS A 379 -24.81 -0.33 -6.41
CA LYS A 379 -26.23 -0.72 -6.44
C LYS A 379 -26.86 -0.30 -7.75
N GLU A 380 -27.84 -1.08 -8.21
CA GLU A 380 -28.68 -0.70 -9.33
C GLU A 380 -29.59 0.46 -8.92
N ALA A 381 -29.64 1.50 -9.76
CA ALA A 381 -30.60 2.57 -9.61
C ALA A 381 -31.98 1.97 -9.90
N ILE A 382 -32.82 1.86 -8.88
CA ILE A 382 -34.19 1.42 -9.04
C ILE A 382 -34.87 2.49 -9.89
N THR A 383 -35.18 2.14 -11.14
CA THR A 383 -35.98 2.99 -12.00
C THR A 383 -37.42 2.77 -11.56
N ASP A 384 -38.02 3.72 -10.84
CA ASP A 384 -39.37 3.65 -10.28
C ASP A 384 -40.52 3.47 -11.31
N GLN A 385 -40.21 3.11 -12.57
CA GLN A 385 -41.17 2.88 -13.64
C GLN A 385 -42.14 1.70 -13.42
N TYR A 386 -41.99 0.91 -12.34
CA TYR A 386 -42.90 -0.20 -12.03
C TYR A 386 -43.58 -0.12 -10.66
N ARG A 387 -43.50 1.00 -9.93
CA ARG A 387 -44.15 1.15 -8.62
C ARG A 387 -45.44 1.97 -8.62
N SER A 388 -46.17 1.92 -9.72
CA SER A 388 -47.61 2.22 -9.72
C SER A 388 -48.37 0.91 -9.77
N GLU A 389 -48.41 0.18 -8.64
CA GLU A 389 -49.52 -0.75 -8.43
C GLU A 389 -50.79 0.11 -8.42
N PRO A 390 -51.78 -0.16 -9.30
CA PRO A 390 -53.04 0.55 -9.23
C PRO A 390 -53.65 0.28 -7.86
N HIS A 391 -53.87 1.35 -7.09
CA HIS A 391 -54.66 1.29 -5.88
C HIS A 391 -56.07 0.84 -6.30
N ILE A 392 -56.38 -0.44 -6.14
CA ILE A 392 -57.74 -0.95 -6.31
C ILE A 392 -58.51 -0.46 -5.09
N GLU A 393 -59.19 0.68 -5.23
CA GLU A 393 -60.23 1.09 -4.29
C GLU A 393 -61.37 0.07 -4.38
N TYR A 394 -61.50 -0.76 -3.35
CA TYR A 394 -62.72 -1.52 -3.13
C TYR A 394 -63.79 -0.57 -2.60
N ALA A 395 -64.74 -0.20 -3.46
CA ALA A 395 -65.95 0.49 -3.05
C ALA A 395 -66.82 -0.47 -2.23
N THR A 396 -67.08 -0.12 -0.97
CA THR A 396 -68.08 -0.74 -0.07
C THR A 396 -69.42 -0.05 -0.17
#